data_AF-A0A379VXX0-F1
#
_entry.id   AF-A0A379VXX0-F1
#
_cell.length_a   1.000
_cell.length_b   1.000
_cell.length_c   1.000
_cell.angle_alpha   90.00
_cell.angle_beta   90.00
_cell.angle_gamma   90.00
#
_symmetry.space_group_name_H-M   'P 1'
#
loop_
_entity.id
_entity.type
_entity.pdbx_description
1 polymer ?
#
loop_
_entity_poly.entity_id
_entity_poly.type
_entity_poly.pdbx_seq_one_letter_code
_entity_poly.pdbx_strand_id
1 'polypeptide(L)'
;MDGVSVEQVAHLVIGVLWHQRQAGAVLHPAFESYRREGKTFMMTQKERTSRYMPSIGPKTRKPAYASFEKINGFHRLIGAKSNPSWYQHWINRTLSNGNNLFISSLAETVLRCLFAALKMAGFGKKILIQKAKKHGGWYLRRWW
;
A
#
# COMPACT_ATOMS: atom_id res chain seq x y z
N MET A 1 26.72 9.44 -16.67
CA MET A 1 25.50 8.79 -16.16
C MET A 1 24.81 9.82 -15.30
N ASP A 2 23.77 10.47 -15.82
CA ASP A 2 22.98 11.38 -14.99
C ASP A 2 22.25 10.54 -13.94
N GLY A 3 22.60 10.77 -12.68
CA GLY A 3 22.04 10.05 -11.54
C GLY A 3 20.56 10.39 -11.33
N VAL A 4 19.91 9.63 -10.45
CA VAL A 4 18.55 9.93 -10.00
C VAL A 4 18.54 11.26 -9.24
N SER A 5 17.69 12.21 -9.65
CA SER A 5 17.59 13.52 -9.00
C SER A 5 16.73 13.50 -7.74
N VAL A 6 16.92 14.47 -6.85
CA VAL A 6 16.09 14.63 -5.63
C VAL A 6 14.62 14.85 -5.98
N GLU A 7 14.34 15.58 -7.05
CA GLU A 7 12.99 15.85 -7.55
C GLU A 7 12.29 14.56 -8.01
N GLN A 8 13.00 13.67 -8.72
CA GLN A 8 12.46 12.38 -9.13
C GLN A 8 12.09 11.50 -7.92
N VAL A 9 12.92 11.52 -6.88
CA VAL A 9 12.62 10.82 -5.62
C VAL A 9 11.42 11.45 -4.91
N ALA A 10 11.32 12.79 -4.87
CA ALA A 10 10.18 13.48 -4.28
C ALA A 10 8.87 13.13 -5.00
N HIS A 11 8.85 13.15 -6.33
CA HIS A 11 7.69 12.75 -7.13
C HIS A 11 7.30 11.29 -6.90
N LEU A 12 8.28 10.38 -6.78
CA LEU A 12 8.04 8.99 -6.43
C LEU A 12 7.31 8.89 -5.07
N VAL A 13 7.87 9.53 -4.04
CA VAL A 13 7.34 9.50 -2.67
C VAL A 13 5.92 10.07 -2.63
N ILE A 14 5.72 11.28 -3.18
CA ILE A 14 4.42 11.96 -3.18
C ILE A 14 3.37 11.13 -3.92
N GLY A 15 3.70 10.56 -5.07
CA GLY A 15 2.77 9.73 -5.83
C GLY A 15 2.38 8.45 -5.07
N VAL A 16 3.31 7.80 -4.38
CA VAL A 16 3.02 6.63 -3.54
C VAL A 16 2.10 6.98 -2.37
N LEU A 17 2.33 8.12 -1.71
CA LEU A 17 1.47 8.60 -0.62
C LEU A 17 0.08 8.96 -1.12
N TRP A 18 -0.01 9.66 -2.25
CA TRP A 18 -1.28 10.04 -2.89
C TRP A 18 -2.09 8.81 -3.33
N HIS A 19 -1.43 7.80 -3.91
CA HIS A 19 -2.10 6.56 -4.27
C HIS A 19 -2.63 5.79 -3.06
N GLN A 20 -1.86 5.73 -1.96
CA GLN A 20 -2.34 5.12 -0.71
C GLN A 20 -3.52 5.89 -0.09
N ARG A 21 -3.49 7.23 -0.15
CA ARG A 21 -4.61 8.08 0.21
C ARG A 21 -5.86 7.72 -0.59
N GLN A 22 -5.75 7.71 -1.91
CA GLN A 22 -6.88 7.47 -2.80
C GLN A 22 -7.40 6.02 -2.68
N ALA A 23 -6.55 5.08 -2.29
CA ALA A 23 -6.92 3.71 -1.97
C ALA A 23 -7.60 3.56 -0.59
N GLY A 24 -7.69 4.63 0.21
CA GLY A 24 -8.26 4.58 1.55
C GLY A 24 -7.41 3.82 2.56
N ALA A 25 -6.10 3.68 2.32
CA ALA A 25 -5.13 2.99 3.19
C ALA A 25 -4.80 3.78 4.47
N VAL A 26 -5.85 4.27 5.12
CA VAL A 26 -5.81 5.11 6.32
C VAL A 26 -6.01 4.23 7.55
N LEU A 27 -5.24 4.52 8.60
CA LEU A 27 -5.48 3.90 9.90
C LEU A 27 -6.80 4.41 10.51
N HIS A 28 -7.85 3.59 10.44
CA HIS A 28 -9.08 3.85 11.17
C HIS A 28 -9.42 2.65 12.06
N PRO A 29 -9.76 2.84 13.36
CA PRO A 29 -10.08 1.74 14.28
C PRO A 29 -11.17 0.78 13.76
N ALA A 30 -12.15 1.32 13.03
CA ALA A 30 -13.20 0.55 12.36
C ALA A 30 -12.68 -0.57 11.43
N PHE A 31 -11.50 -0.37 10.83
CA PHE A 31 -10.93 -1.31 9.85
C PHE A 31 -9.88 -2.24 10.44
N GLU A 32 -9.68 -2.23 11.76
CA GLU A 32 -8.67 -3.06 12.42
C GLU A 32 -8.85 -4.55 12.12
N SER A 33 -10.07 -5.07 12.23
CA SER A 33 -10.38 -6.48 11.97
C SER A 33 -10.19 -6.83 10.49
N TYR A 34 -10.62 -5.95 9.57
CA TYR A 34 -10.38 -6.09 8.14
C TYR A 34 -8.90 -6.11 7.80
N ARG A 35 -8.11 -5.24 8.43
CA ARG A 35 -6.66 -5.12 8.23
C ARG A 35 -5.91 -6.37 8.69
N ARG A 36 -6.41 -7.08 9.70
CA ARG A 36 -5.82 -8.33 10.20
C ARG A 36 -6.12 -9.56 9.35
N GLU A 37 -7.25 -9.57 8.65
CA GLU A 37 -7.75 -10.77 7.96
C GLU A 37 -7.91 -10.63 6.44
N GLY A 38 -7.96 -9.41 5.90
CA GLY A 38 -8.22 -9.13 4.49
C GLY A 38 -9.65 -9.46 4.03
N LYS A 39 -10.57 -9.73 4.97
CA LYS A 39 -11.95 -10.16 4.68
C LYS A 39 -12.94 -9.03 4.88
N THR A 40 -13.69 -8.70 3.84
CA THR A 40 -14.70 -7.62 3.87
C THR A 40 -15.77 -7.81 4.94
N PHE A 41 -16.17 -9.06 5.22
CA PHE A 41 -17.15 -9.37 6.27
C PHE A 41 -16.76 -8.80 7.64
N MET A 42 -15.46 -8.70 7.93
CA MET A 42 -14.94 -8.17 9.19
C MET A 42 -15.18 -6.64 9.34
N MET A 43 -15.51 -5.93 8.24
CA MET A 43 -15.88 -4.52 8.27
C MET A 43 -17.35 -4.30 8.66
N THR A 44 -18.19 -5.33 8.55
CA THR A 44 -19.66 -5.24 8.70
C THR A 44 -20.14 -5.97 9.96
N GLN A 45 -19.23 -6.52 10.77
CA GLN A 45 -19.60 -7.21 12.01
C GLN A 45 -20.36 -6.26 12.95
N LYS A 46 -21.55 -6.71 13.36
CA LYS A 46 -22.59 -5.90 14.00
C LYS A 46 -22.12 -5.19 15.28
N GLU A 47 -21.19 -5.78 16.02
CA GLU A 47 -20.79 -5.33 17.35
C GLU A 47 -19.85 -4.11 17.35
N ARG A 48 -19.25 -3.72 16.21
CA ARG A 48 -18.28 -2.62 16.16
C ARG A 48 -18.72 -1.47 15.28
N THR A 49 -18.76 -1.69 13.97
CA THR A 49 -18.89 -0.62 12.98
C THR A 49 -20.34 -0.39 12.55
N SER A 50 -21.18 -1.42 12.57
CA SER A 50 -22.57 -1.34 12.09
C SER A 50 -23.46 -0.36 12.86
N ARG A 51 -23.06 0.05 14.07
CA ARG A 51 -23.81 0.99 14.91
C ARG A 51 -23.74 2.44 14.39
N TYR A 52 -22.66 2.80 13.70
CA TYR A 52 -22.38 4.18 13.29
C TYR A 52 -21.91 4.33 11.83
N MET A 53 -21.56 3.23 11.15
CA MET A 53 -21.20 3.24 9.72
C MET A 53 -22.33 2.69 8.86
N PRO A 54 -22.45 3.17 7.61
CA PRO A 54 -23.35 2.58 6.63
C PRO A 54 -22.94 1.13 6.32
N SER A 55 -23.91 0.34 5.87
CA SER A 55 -23.64 -1.03 5.41
C SER A 55 -22.67 -1.03 4.23
N ILE A 56 -21.52 -1.68 4.40
CA ILE A 56 -20.52 -1.83 3.34
C ILE A 56 -20.81 -3.13 2.59
N GLY A 57 -21.30 -2.98 1.36
CA GLY A 57 -21.59 -4.10 0.47
C GLY A 57 -20.34 -4.66 -0.21
N PRO A 58 -20.43 -5.85 -0.84
CA PRO A 58 -19.33 -6.45 -1.57
C PRO A 58 -18.74 -5.56 -2.67
N LYS A 59 -19.58 -4.73 -3.30
CA LYS A 59 -19.25 -3.80 -4.39
C LYS A 59 -18.71 -2.44 -3.93
N THR A 60 -18.83 -2.12 -2.64
CA THR A 60 -18.30 -0.85 -2.10
C THR A 60 -16.77 -0.86 -2.19
N ARG A 61 -16.18 0.28 -2.56
CA ARG A 61 -14.72 0.43 -2.61
C ARG A 61 -14.15 0.30 -1.20
N LYS A 62 -13.19 -0.61 -1.03
CA LYS A 62 -12.59 -0.93 0.28
C LYS A 62 -11.21 -0.29 0.40
N PRO A 63 -10.78 0.02 1.63
CA PRO A 63 -9.38 0.32 1.91
C PRO A 63 -8.46 -0.75 1.33
N ALA A 64 -7.49 -0.35 0.50
CA ALA A 64 -6.51 -1.25 -0.07
C ALA A 64 -5.10 -0.84 0.38
N TYR A 65 -4.59 -1.57 1.38
CA TYR A 65 -3.26 -1.32 1.94
C TYR A 65 -2.17 -1.93 1.06
N ALA A 66 -0.97 -1.36 1.11
CA ALA A 66 0.17 -1.84 0.35
C ALA A 66 0.80 -3.07 1.01
N SER A 67 1.06 -4.13 0.23
CA SER A 67 1.71 -5.36 0.69
C SER A 67 2.67 -5.90 -0.36
N PHE A 68 3.83 -6.42 0.03
CA PHE A 68 4.71 -7.15 -0.89
C PHE A 68 4.12 -8.49 -1.31
N GLU A 69 3.30 -9.06 -0.44
CA GLU A 69 2.68 -10.36 -0.66
C GLU A 69 1.25 -10.24 -1.16
N LYS A 70 0.78 -11.33 -1.79
CA LYS A 70 -0.58 -11.44 -2.28
C LYS A 70 -1.53 -11.67 -1.10
N ILE A 71 -2.22 -10.61 -0.69
CA ILE A 71 -3.21 -10.64 0.38
C ILE A 71 -4.54 -10.13 -0.18
N ASN A 72 -5.63 -10.82 0.14
CA ASN A 72 -6.95 -10.44 -0.36
C ASN A 72 -7.35 -9.06 0.17
N GLY A 73 -7.87 -8.21 -0.72
CA GLY A 73 -8.24 -6.82 -0.40
C GLY A 73 -7.07 -5.83 -0.28
N PHE A 74 -5.82 -6.27 -0.46
CA PHE A 74 -4.64 -5.42 -0.38
C PHE A 74 -4.05 -5.17 -1.77
N HIS A 75 -3.44 -4.01 -1.97
CA HIS A 75 -2.66 -3.73 -3.17
C HIS A 75 -1.30 -4.40 -3.08
N ARG A 76 -1.01 -5.26 -4.05
CA ARG A 76 0.29 -5.90 -4.18
C ARG A 76 1.30 -4.89 -4.73
N LEU A 77 2.42 -4.72 -4.04
CA LEU A 77 3.50 -3.82 -4.42
C LEU A 77 4.28 -4.34 -5.63
N ILE A 78 4.45 -5.66 -5.74
CA ILE A 78 5.12 -6.30 -6.88
C ILE A 78 4.14 -7.24 -7.56
N GLY A 79 3.75 -6.88 -8.79
CA GLY A 79 2.87 -7.67 -9.65
C GLY A 79 3.59 -8.81 -10.36
N ALA A 80 2.86 -9.53 -11.21
CA ALA A 80 3.45 -10.52 -12.10
C ALA A 80 4.17 -9.83 -13.26
N LYS A 81 5.09 -10.52 -13.95
CA LYS A 81 5.79 -9.96 -15.12
C LYS A 81 4.82 -9.51 -16.22
N SER A 82 3.74 -10.27 -16.44
CA SER A 82 2.69 -9.95 -17.42
C SER A 82 1.69 -8.90 -16.94
N ASN A 83 1.60 -8.67 -15.62
CA ASN A 83 0.69 -7.69 -15.03
C ASN A 83 1.37 -7.00 -13.85
N PRO A 84 2.28 -6.05 -14.14
CA PRO A 84 2.99 -5.29 -13.12
C PRO A 84 2.01 -4.46 -12.28
N SER A 85 2.38 -4.22 -11.03
CA SER A 85 1.58 -3.40 -10.14
C SER A 85 1.60 -1.93 -10.56
N TRP A 86 0.62 -1.16 -10.06
CA TRP A 86 0.62 0.30 -10.17
C TRP A 86 1.94 0.91 -9.66
N TYR A 87 2.52 0.36 -8.59
CA TYR A 87 3.77 0.86 -7.99
C TYR A 87 4.98 0.64 -8.91
N GLN A 88 5.04 -0.50 -9.60
CA GLN A 88 6.10 -0.76 -10.59
C GLN A 88 5.99 0.20 -11.77
N HIS A 89 4.76 0.46 -12.25
CA HIS A 89 4.54 1.47 -13.29
C HIS A 89 4.92 2.87 -12.83
N TRP A 90 4.61 3.23 -11.59
CA TRP A 90 4.97 4.53 -11.04
C TRP A 90 6.48 4.72 -10.95
N ILE A 91 7.22 3.72 -10.46
CA ILE A 91 8.69 3.74 -10.42
C ILE A 91 9.28 3.96 -11.81
N ASN A 92 8.80 3.24 -12.82
CA ASN A 92 9.30 3.36 -14.19
C ASN A 92 9.02 4.76 -14.77
N ARG A 93 7.88 5.36 -14.42
CA ARG A 93 7.53 6.72 -14.84
C ARG A 93 8.39 7.79 -14.17
N THR A 94 8.68 7.65 -12.87
CA THR A 94 9.37 8.69 -12.11
C THR A 94 10.89 8.59 -12.19
N LEU A 95 11.46 7.38 -12.21
CA LEU A 95 12.89 7.17 -12.11
C LEU A 95 13.57 6.83 -13.44
N SER A 96 12.84 6.27 -14.42
CA SER A 96 13.45 5.80 -15.66
C SER A 96 13.30 6.73 -16.87
N ASN A 97 12.74 7.92 -16.70
CA ASN A 97 12.40 8.82 -17.82
C ASN A 97 11.70 8.11 -19.01
N GLY A 98 10.90 7.07 -18.74
CA GLY A 98 10.16 6.32 -19.77
C GLY A 98 10.84 5.06 -20.31
N ASN A 99 12.11 4.79 -19.98
CA ASN A 99 12.73 3.51 -20.32
C ASN A 99 12.30 2.43 -19.31
N ASN A 100 11.95 1.23 -19.77
CA ASN A 100 11.47 0.15 -18.90
C ASN A 100 12.65 -0.56 -18.17
N LEU A 101 13.46 0.22 -17.45
CA LEU A 101 14.80 -0.17 -16.94
C LEU A 101 14.76 -1.11 -15.73
N PHE A 102 13.63 -1.21 -15.02
CA PHE A 102 13.58 -1.94 -13.76
C PHE A 102 13.14 -3.40 -13.96
N ILE A 103 14.08 -4.32 -13.72
CA ILE A 103 13.78 -5.72 -13.41
C ILE A 103 12.95 -5.76 -12.11
N SER A 104 12.01 -6.69 -12.00
CA SER A 104 11.10 -6.81 -10.84
C SER A 104 11.81 -6.82 -9.48
N SER A 105 13.00 -7.41 -9.41
CA SER A 105 13.84 -7.44 -8.20
C SER A 105 14.33 -6.05 -7.78
N LEU A 106 14.73 -5.19 -8.72
CA LEU A 106 15.20 -3.84 -8.42
C LEU A 106 14.05 -2.94 -7.96
N ALA A 107 12.88 -3.05 -8.60
CA ALA A 107 11.67 -2.35 -8.17
C ALA A 107 11.27 -2.74 -6.74
N GLU A 108 11.42 -4.01 -6.38
CA GLU A 108 11.18 -4.49 -5.02
C GLU A 108 12.13 -3.85 -4.01
N THR A 109 13.43 -3.83 -4.30
CA THR A 109 14.44 -3.20 -3.44
C THR A 109 14.14 -1.72 -3.21
N VAL A 110 13.83 -0.97 -4.29
CA VAL A 110 13.46 0.45 -4.20
C VAL A 110 12.23 0.66 -3.31
N LEU A 111 11.17 -0.13 -3.51
CA LEU A 111 9.97 -0.03 -2.67
C LEU A 111 10.26 -0.40 -1.22
N ARG A 112 11.09 -1.42 -0.95
CA ARG A 112 11.46 -1.80 0.42
C ARG A 112 12.17 -0.66 1.12
N CYS A 113 13.13 -0.01 0.45
CA CYS A 113 13.82 1.16 0.98
C CYS A 113 12.86 2.33 1.22
N LEU A 114 11.99 2.63 0.26
CA LEU A 114 11.00 3.70 0.38
C LEU A 114 10.07 3.50 1.59
N PHE A 115 9.47 2.32 1.73
CA PHE A 115 8.57 2.04 2.85
C PHE A 115 9.30 1.97 4.19
N ALA A 116 10.58 1.57 4.21
CA ALA A 116 11.41 1.66 5.41
C ALA A 116 11.68 3.12 5.80
N ALA A 117 12.04 3.99 4.85
CA ALA A 117 12.23 5.42 5.08
C ALA A 117 10.95 6.10 5.56
N LEU A 118 9.80 5.81 4.93
CA LEU A 118 8.48 6.31 5.36
C LEU A 118 8.12 5.85 6.78
N LYS A 119 8.53 4.65 7.18
CA LYS A 119 8.35 4.15 8.55
C LYS A 119 9.17 4.97 9.53
N MET A 120 10.44 5.21 9.21
CA MET A 120 11.37 5.97 10.06
C MET A 120 10.91 7.42 10.23
N ALA A 121 10.42 8.03 9.15
CA ALA A 121 9.85 9.38 9.15
C ALA A 121 8.48 9.48 9.85
N GLY A 122 7.91 8.37 10.33
CA GLY A 122 6.63 8.35 11.05
C GLY A 122 5.37 8.36 10.18
N PHE A 123 5.51 8.49 8.85
CA PHE A 123 4.39 8.45 7.91
C PHE A 123 3.79 7.05 7.77
N GLY A 124 4.59 6.00 7.95
CA GLY A 124 4.17 4.60 7.83
C GLY A 124 4.19 3.83 9.14
N LYS A 125 3.32 2.82 9.29
CA LYS A 125 3.52 1.73 10.26
C LYS A 125 3.41 0.39 9.55
N LYS A 126 4.34 -0.51 9.87
CA LYS A 126 4.28 -1.91 9.42
C LYS A 126 3.21 -2.63 10.22
N ILE A 127 2.36 -3.36 9.51
CA ILE A 127 1.33 -4.24 10.06
C ILE A 127 1.88 -5.65 9.99
N LEU A 128 1.63 -6.46 11.02
CA LEU A 128 1.70 -7.91 10.91
C LEU A 128 0.28 -8.45 10.76
N ILE A 129 0.06 -9.32 9.77
CA ILE A 129 -1.25 -9.92 9.46
C ILE A 129 -1.27 -11.31 10.11
N GLN A 130 -2.18 -11.52 11.07
CA GLN A 130 -2.12 -12.66 12.01
C GLN A 130 -2.16 -14.04 11.35
N LYS A 131 -2.83 -14.18 10.19
CA LYS A 131 -2.93 -15.47 9.49
C LYS A 131 -1.61 -15.91 8.85
N ALA A 132 -0.62 -15.03 8.85
CA ALA A 132 0.72 -15.30 8.45
C ALA A 132 1.67 -14.76 9.52
N LYS A 133 2.08 -15.61 10.47
CA LYS A 133 3.07 -15.27 11.52
C LYS A 133 4.44 -14.76 10.99
N LYS A 134 4.60 -14.52 9.68
CA LYS A 134 5.77 -13.95 9.00
C LYS A 134 5.50 -12.72 8.10
N HIS A 135 4.24 -12.30 7.88
CA HIS A 135 3.89 -11.44 6.74
C HIS A 135 3.12 -10.17 7.12
N GLY A 136 3.37 -9.07 6.39
CA GLY A 136 2.94 -7.74 6.81
C GLY A 136 2.72 -6.71 5.70
N GLY A 137 1.72 -5.85 5.88
CA GLY A 137 1.39 -4.72 5.02
C GLY A 137 1.80 -3.36 5.61
N TRP A 138 1.64 -2.29 4.84
CA TRP A 138 1.97 -0.92 5.21
C TRP A 138 0.74 0.01 5.10
N TYR A 139 0.68 1.02 5.96
CA TYR A 139 -0.39 2.03 5.98
C TYR A 139 0.12 3.38 6.48
N LEU A 140 -0.67 4.42 6.21
CA LEU A 140 -0.40 5.80 6.63
C LEU A 140 -0.84 6.06 8.07
N ARG A 141 0.08 6.55 8.91
CA ARG A 141 -0.10 6.66 10.36
C ARG A 141 -0.77 7.96 10.83
N ARG A 142 -0.69 9.04 10.06
CA ARG A 142 -1.19 10.37 10.47
C ARG A 142 -1.70 11.16 9.26
N TRP A 143 -2.82 11.86 9.45
CA TRP A 143 -3.30 12.92 8.56
C TRP A 143 -2.98 14.26 9.21
N TRP A 144 -2.44 15.18 8.42
CA TRP A 144 -2.56 16.63 8.63
C TRP A 144 -3.97 17.06 8.22
#